data_AF-A0A7C5VEI3-F1
#
_entry.id   AF-A0A7C5VEI3-F1
#
_cell.length_a   1.000
_cell.length_b   1.000
_cell.length_c   1.000
_cell.angle_alpha   90.00
_cell.angle_beta   90.00
_cell.angle_gamma   90.00
#
_symmetry.space_group_name_H-M   'P 1'
#
loop_
_entity.id
_entity.type
_entity.pdbx_description
1 polymer ?
#
loop_
_entity_poly.entity_id
_entity_poly.type
_entity_poly.pdbx_seq_one_letter_code
_entity_poly.pdbx_strand_id
1 'polypeptide(L)'
;MKPPPEAVLVDTRPRAAYEAGHLPGARHLDLSAPKLRLREERELRALEAGLTELFQELGLRSPVVLYDEGLTSRLCRTAFFLGLGGLAVELWTEGWEPQATERGEPRVERTNTVARLRRDWLLTADEAAKHPLLLDVRTPEEFQGKVHPPCCPRGGRIPGSKNAPLEVFLDPQGLLERLGIAPGEEVGVYCHSGARSAVAFFVLRSLGVRARNYLGSMHEWLQEGLPTEP
;
A
#
# COMPACT_ATOMS: atom_id res chain seq x y z
N MET A 1 14.68 8.61 13.19
CA MET A 1 13.67 7.94 14.04
C MET A 1 14.39 6.93 14.92
N LYS A 2 13.93 6.68 16.15
CA LYS A 2 14.37 5.51 16.95
C LYS A 2 13.14 4.64 17.18
N PRO A 3 13.11 3.39 16.69
CA PRO A 3 11.94 2.54 16.83
C PRO A 3 11.66 2.24 18.31
N PRO A 4 10.39 2.00 18.71
CA PRO A 4 10.07 1.51 20.04
C PRO A 4 10.86 0.23 20.36
N PRO A 5 11.34 0.03 21.60
CA PRO A 5 12.14 -1.15 21.98
C PRO A 5 11.46 -2.49 21.66
N GLU A 6 10.13 -2.54 21.72
CA GLU A 6 9.31 -3.72 21.48
C GLU A 6 8.86 -3.89 20.02
N ALA A 7 9.27 -2.98 19.13
CA ALA A 7 8.85 -2.97 17.75
C ALA A 7 9.40 -4.16 16.96
N VAL A 8 8.54 -4.79 16.16
CA VAL A 8 8.97 -5.77 15.17
C VAL A 8 9.48 -5.04 13.94
N LEU A 9 10.71 -5.33 13.52
CA LEU A 9 11.32 -4.72 12.35
C LEU A 9 11.07 -5.55 11.09
N VAL A 10 10.73 -4.87 9.99
CA VAL A 10 10.52 -5.48 8.69
C VAL A 10 11.32 -4.73 7.62
N ASP A 11 12.23 -5.44 6.97
CA ASP A 11 13.00 -4.96 5.81
C ASP A 11 12.21 -5.24 4.54
N THR A 12 11.87 -4.20 3.77
CA THR A 12 11.14 -4.35 2.51
C THR A 12 12.04 -4.27 1.28
N ARG A 13 13.38 -4.21 1.46
CA ARG A 13 14.33 -4.19 0.35
C ARG A 13 14.42 -5.55 -0.34
N PRO A 14 14.94 -5.62 -1.57
CA PRO A 14 15.18 -6.89 -2.23
C PRO A 14 16.04 -7.84 -1.39
N ARG A 15 15.78 -9.15 -1.50
CA ARG A 15 16.47 -10.21 -0.75
C ARG A 15 18.00 -10.07 -0.73
N ALA A 16 18.61 -9.73 -1.87
CA ALA A 16 20.06 -9.55 -1.95
C ALA A 16 20.58 -8.41 -1.05
N ALA A 17 19.83 -7.31 -0.91
CA ALA A 17 20.20 -6.20 -0.03
C ALA A 17 20.00 -6.58 1.45
N TYR A 18 18.93 -7.29 1.77
CA TYR A 18 18.70 -7.84 3.11
C TYR A 18 19.82 -8.81 3.53
N GLU A 19 20.21 -9.74 2.66
CA GLU A 19 21.27 -10.73 2.94
C GLU A 19 22.67 -10.09 3.07
N ALA A 20 22.90 -8.95 2.42
CA ALA A 20 24.14 -8.20 2.55
C ALA A 20 24.30 -7.52 3.94
N GLY A 21 23.18 -7.17 4.57
CA GLY A 21 23.13 -6.56 5.90
C GLY A 21 21.76 -5.95 6.19
N HIS A 22 21.17 -6.27 7.34
CA HIS A 22 19.88 -5.75 7.80
C HIS A 22 19.90 -5.42 9.29
N LEU A 23 18.86 -4.74 9.80
CA LEU A 23 18.78 -4.42 11.22
C LEU A 23 18.63 -5.71 12.04
N PRO A 24 19.30 -5.83 13.20
CA PRO A 24 19.21 -7.03 14.03
C PRO A 24 17.75 -7.42 14.35
N GLY A 25 17.40 -8.68 14.07
CA GLY A 25 16.07 -9.25 14.27
C GLY A 25 15.02 -8.85 13.22
N ALA A 26 15.39 -8.12 12.16
CA ALA A 26 14.45 -7.72 11.11
C ALA A 26 14.03 -8.91 10.23
N ARG A 27 12.74 -8.99 9.92
CA ARG A 27 12.20 -9.96 8.95
C ARG A 27 12.30 -9.37 7.55
N HIS A 28 12.66 -10.19 6.57
CA HIS A 28 12.56 -9.79 5.17
C HIS A 28 11.12 -10.01 4.66
N LEU A 29 10.50 -8.96 4.14
CA LEU A 29 9.18 -9.03 3.51
C LEU A 29 9.03 -7.95 2.42
N ASP A 30 9.16 -8.35 1.16
CA ASP A 30 8.73 -7.55 0.01
C ASP A 30 7.47 -8.19 -0.58
N LEU A 31 6.29 -7.74 -0.11
CA LEU A 31 5.04 -8.18 -0.70
C LEU A 31 4.95 -7.66 -2.13
N SER A 32 4.71 -8.55 -3.09
CA SER A 32 4.34 -8.15 -4.44
C SER A 32 2.97 -7.44 -4.45
N ALA A 33 2.51 -6.98 -5.62
CA ALA A 33 1.17 -6.42 -5.77
C ALA A 33 0.22 -7.53 -6.24
N PRO A 34 -0.44 -8.27 -5.32
CA PRO A 34 -1.40 -9.29 -5.73
C PRO A 34 -2.55 -8.61 -6.46
N LYS A 35 -2.93 -9.18 -7.62
CA LYS A 35 -4.12 -8.77 -8.36
C LYS A 35 -5.34 -9.36 -7.66
N LEU A 36 -5.84 -8.64 -6.66
CA LEU A 36 -6.95 -9.07 -5.84
C LEU A 36 -8.29 -8.71 -6.49
N ARG A 37 -9.26 -9.61 -6.35
CA ARG A 37 -10.68 -9.35 -6.53
C ARG A 37 -11.32 -9.33 -5.13
N LEU A 38 -11.92 -8.20 -4.74
CA LEU A 38 -12.42 -7.95 -3.37
C LEU A 38 -13.85 -7.43 -3.40
N ARG A 39 -14.74 -8.15 -4.10
CA ARG A 39 -16.14 -7.76 -4.27
C ARG A 39 -17.07 -8.47 -3.29
N GLU A 40 -16.78 -9.74 -3.00
CA GLU A 40 -17.62 -10.58 -2.15
C GLU A 40 -17.02 -10.74 -0.76
N GLU A 41 -17.88 -10.93 0.25
CA GLU A 41 -17.46 -11.13 1.65
C GLU A 41 -16.48 -12.32 1.78
N ARG A 42 -16.66 -13.39 1.01
CA ARG A 42 -15.74 -14.54 1.01
C ARG A 42 -14.31 -14.17 0.60
N GLU A 43 -14.14 -13.22 -0.32
CA GLU A 43 -12.84 -12.77 -0.82
C GLU A 43 -12.14 -11.90 0.22
N LEU A 44 -12.91 -11.06 0.92
CA LEU A 44 -12.43 -10.27 2.06
C LEU A 44 -12.00 -11.17 3.21
N ARG A 45 -12.77 -12.22 3.52
CA ARG A 45 -12.41 -13.20 4.55
C ARG A 45 -11.17 -14.01 4.15
N ALA A 46 -11.01 -14.36 2.88
CA ALA A 46 -9.80 -15.01 2.39
C ALA A 46 -8.57 -14.11 2.54
N LEU A 47 -8.68 -12.81 2.24
CA LEU A 47 -7.62 -11.84 2.48
C LEU A 47 -7.28 -11.73 3.97
N GLU A 48 -8.28 -11.62 4.84
CA GLU A 48 -8.12 -11.56 6.30
C GLU A 48 -7.41 -12.81 6.86
N ALA A 49 -7.80 -14.00 6.37
CA ALA A 49 -7.15 -15.26 6.74
C ALA A 49 -5.70 -15.34 6.24
N GLY A 50 -5.43 -14.92 5.01
CA GLY A 50 -4.07 -14.87 4.46
C GLY A 50 -3.14 -13.91 5.21
N LEU A 51 -3.65 -12.74 5.60
CA LEU A 51 -2.91 -11.81 6.46
C LEU A 51 -2.69 -12.38 7.87
N THR A 52 -3.65 -13.13 8.40
CA THR A 52 -3.48 -13.84 9.68
C THR A 52 -2.32 -14.83 9.61
N GLU A 53 -2.28 -15.70 8.59
CA GLU A 53 -1.20 -16.67 8.43
C GLU A 53 0.16 -15.95 8.30
N LEU A 54 0.24 -14.92 7.46
CA LEU A 54 1.44 -14.10 7.29
C LEU A 54 1.94 -13.51 8.61
N PHE A 55 1.03 -12.95 9.43
CA PHE A 55 1.39 -12.34 10.71
C PHE A 55 1.92 -13.37 11.69
N GLN A 56 1.31 -14.57 11.71
CA GLN A 56 1.74 -15.65 12.58
C GLN A 56 3.09 -16.22 12.13
N GLU A 57 3.26 -16.54 10.86
CA GLU A 57 4.50 -17.11 10.30
C GLU A 57 5.72 -16.21 10.52
N LEU A 58 5.58 -14.90 10.32
CA LEU A 58 6.67 -13.94 10.49
C LEU A 58 6.83 -13.45 11.95
N GLY A 59 5.99 -13.96 12.85
CA GLY A 59 5.99 -13.57 14.26
C GLY A 59 5.71 -12.08 14.47
N LEU A 60 4.80 -11.51 13.66
CA LEU A 60 4.44 -10.09 13.70
C LEU A 60 3.46 -9.81 14.83
N ARG A 61 3.66 -8.67 15.48
CA ARG A 61 2.78 -8.07 16.48
C ARG A 61 3.01 -6.57 16.49
N SER A 62 2.00 -5.80 16.91
CA SER A 62 2.15 -4.35 17.02
C SER A 62 3.10 -3.97 18.18
N PRO A 63 3.85 -2.86 18.05
CA PRO A 63 4.04 -2.06 16.84
C PRO A 63 5.01 -2.71 15.83
N VAL A 64 4.82 -2.43 14.54
CA VAL A 64 5.73 -2.85 13.47
C VAL A 64 6.35 -1.61 12.82
N VAL A 65 7.67 -1.62 12.65
CA VAL A 65 8.39 -0.57 11.91
C VAL A 65 8.93 -1.21 10.64
N LEU A 66 8.47 -0.72 9.49
CA LEU A 66 8.95 -1.14 8.19
C LEU A 66 9.97 -0.13 7.67
N TYR A 67 11.07 -0.61 7.08
CA TYR A 67 12.12 0.27 6.55
C TYR A 67 12.58 -0.11 5.15
N ASP A 68 13.05 0.91 4.43
CA ASP A 68 13.59 0.83 3.08
C ASP A 68 14.43 2.08 2.78
N GLU A 69 15.14 2.08 1.66
CA GLU A 69 15.91 3.21 1.13
C GLU A 69 14.94 4.18 0.42
N GLY A 70 14.41 5.13 1.20
CA GLY A 70 13.41 6.10 0.76
C GLY A 70 11.96 5.59 0.83
N LEU A 71 11.02 6.44 0.39
CA LEU A 71 9.58 6.12 0.38
C LEU A 71 9.21 5.28 -0.86
N THR A 72 9.59 4.01 -0.85
CA THR A 72 9.43 3.13 -2.00
C THR A 72 7.99 2.59 -2.13
N SER A 73 7.60 2.18 -3.34
CA SER A 73 6.31 1.51 -3.55
C SER A 73 6.20 0.17 -2.83
N ARG A 74 7.31 -0.56 -2.66
CA ARG A 74 7.36 -1.85 -1.94
C ARG A 74 7.22 -1.66 -0.42
N LEU A 75 7.87 -0.63 0.14
CA LEU A 75 7.70 -0.23 1.54
C LEU A 75 6.23 0.08 1.82
N CYS A 76 5.67 1.02 1.06
CA CYS A 76 4.29 1.46 1.26
C CYS A 76 3.29 0.33 1.02
N ARG A 77 3.48 -0.51 -0.01
CA ARG A 77 2.57 -1.62 -0.27
C ARG A 77 2.60 -2.67 0.84
N THR A 78 3.79 -3.04 1.30
CA THR A 78 3.95 -4.01 2.39
C THR A 78 3.34 -3.46 3.68
N ALA A 79 3.67 -2.20 4.02
CA ALA A 79 3.10 -1.52 5.18
C ALA A 79 1.57 -1.38 5.09
N PHE A 80 1.04 -1.15 3.90
CA PHE A 80 -0.39 -1.06 3.67
C PHE A 80 -1.09 -2.38 4.00
N PHE A 81 -0.55 -3.53 3.57
CA PHE A 81 -1.16 -4.83 3.91
C PHE A 81 -1.07 -5.15 5.41
N LEU A 82 0.06 -4.89 6.05
CA LEU A 82 0.20 -5.08 7.51
C LEU A 82 -0.77 -4.17 8.28
N GLY A 83 -0.84 -2.90 7.91
CA GLY A 83 -1.76 -1.93 8.50
C GLY A 83 -3.23 -2.25 8.23
N LEU A 84 -3.55 -2.71 7.01
CA LEU A 84 -4.88 -3.17 6.61
C LEU A 84 -5.32 -4.35 7.47
N GLY A 85 -4.43 -5.30 7.77
CA GLY A 85 -4.71 -6.42 8.67
C GLY A 85 -4.81 -6.04 10.15
N GLY A 86 -4.67 -4.76 10.52
CA GLY A 86 -4.92 -4.27 11.87
C GLY A 86 -3.66 -4.02 12.71
N LEU A 87 -2.46 -4.21 12.15
CA LEU A 87 -1.22 -3.86 12.87
C LEU A 87 -1.01 -2.34 12.93
N ALA A 88 -0.41 -1.86 14.02
CA ALA A 88 0.14 -0.52 14.09
C ALA A 88 1.46 -0.51 13.32
N VAL A 89 1.53 0.27 12.23
CA VAL A 89 2.67 0.31 11.32
C VAL A 89 3.26 1.71 11.25
N GLU A 90 4.58 1.79 11.21
CA GLU A 90 5.33 3.02 10.94
C GLU A 90 6.35 2.80 9.82
N LEU A 91 6.64 3.85 9.06
CA LEU A 91 7.59 3.82 7.95
C LEU A 91 8.89 4.52 8.36
N TRP A 92 10.02 3.86 8.14
CA TRP A 92 11.35 4.40 8.40
C TRP A 92 12.18 4.41 7.10
N THR A 93 12.26 5.59 6.47
CA THR A 93 12.79 5.73 5.10
C THR A 93 14.27 6.08 5.01
N GLU A 94 14.91 6.48 6.11
CA GLU A 94 16.31 6.91 6.16
C GLU A 94 16.86 6.91 7.60
N GLY A 95 18.16 6.77 7.77
CA GLY A 95 18.86 6.81 9.06
C GLY A 95 18.97 5.47 9.79
N TRP A 96 18.43 4.39 9.20
CA TRP A 96 18.56 3.02 9.69
C TRP A 96 19.83 2.33 9.16
N GLU A 97 20.41 2.84 8.07
CA GLU A 97 21.50 2.22 7.29
C GLU A 97 22.74 1.91 8.15
N PRO A 98 23.21 2.78 9.06
CA PRO A 98 24.38 2.48 9.90
C PRO A 98 24.18 1.28 10.85
N GLN A 99 22.93 0.86 11.08
CA GLN A 99 22.56 -0.22 11.99
C GLN A 99 22.30 -1.55 11.24
N ALA A 100 22.32 -1.54 9.91
CA ALA A 100 22.02 -2.69 9.07
C ALA A 100 23.24 -3.65 8.96
N THR A 101 23.57 -4.33 10.05
CA THR A 101 24.81 -5.11 10.20
C THR A 101 24.60 -6.61 10.36
N GLU A 102 23.39 -7.07 10.70
CA GLU A 102 23.10 -8.49 10.86
C GLU A 102 23.02 -9.20 9.50
N ARG A 103 23.45 -10.46 9.47
CA ARG A 103 23.44 -11.32 8.28
C ARG A 103 22.81 -12.66 8.62
N GLY A 104 22.07 -13.23 7.67
CA GLY A 104 21.28 -14.44 7.86
C GLY A 104 19.88 -14.14 8.42
N GLU A 105 18.92 -15.04 8.20
CA GLU A 105 17.54 -14.79 8.63
C GLU A 105 17.36 -15.07 10.14
N PRO A 106 16.65 -14.19 10.88
CA PRO A 106 16.36 -14.42 12.28
C PRO A 106 15.43 -15.62 12.42
N ARG A 107 15.64 -16.42 13.47
CA ARG A 107 14.65 -17.42 13.87
C ARG A 107 13.47 -16.71 14.50
N VAL A 108 12.32 -16.80 13.85
CA VAL A 108 11.06 -16.23 14.33
C VAL A 108 10.20 -17.31 14.95
N GLU A 109 9.68 -17.04 16.13
CA GLU A 109 8.61 -17.86 16.71
C GLU A 109 7.27 -17.38 16.18
N ARG A 110 6.37 -18.33 15.90
CA ARG A 110 5.02 -18.00 15.46
C ARG A 110 4.28 -17.23 16.54
N THR A 111 3.57 -16.18 16.16
CA THR A 111 2.63 -15.49 17.05
C THR A 111 1.22 -16.08 16.94
N ASN A 112 0.32 -15.67 17.83
CA ASN A 112 -1.12 -15.92 17.73
C ASN A 112 -1.87 -14.67 17.24
N THR A 113 -1.19 -13.76 16.54
CA THR A 113 -1.79 -12.52 16.03
C THR A 113 -2.83 -12.86 14.97
N VAL A 114 -4.06 -12.37 15.14
CA VAL A 114 -5.15 -12.55 14.17
C VAL A 114 -5.40 -11.22 13.47
N ALA A 115 -5.41 -11.23 12.14
CA ALA A 115 -5.68 -10.04 11.36
C ALA A 115 -7.17 -9.67 11.46
N ARG A 116 -7.44 -8.37 11.46
CA ARG A 116 -8.78 -7.81 11.32
C ARG A 116 -8.73 -6.67 10.32
N LEU A 117 -9.46 -6.80 9.22
CA LEU A 117 -9.42 -5.81 8.15
C LEU A 117 -9.91 -4.44 8.63
N ARG A 118 -9.04 -3.43 8.51
CA ARG A 118 -9.37 -2.01 8.66
C ARG A 118 -10.09 -1.53 7.39
N ARG A 119 -11.41 -1.72 7.36
CA ARG A 119 -12.26 -1.35 6.22
C ARG A 119 -12.20 0.15 5.86
N ASP A 120 -11.85 1.00 6.81
CA ASP A 120 -11.60 2.43 6.62
C ASP A 120 -10.28 2.73 5.87
N TRP A 121 -9.44 1.73 5.59
CA TRP A 121 -8.24 1.88 4.74
C TRP A 121 -8.47 1.44 3.30
N LEU A 122 -9.54 0.68 3.03
CA LEU A 122 -9.77 -0.03 1.78
C LEU A 122 -11.01 0.54 1.06
N LEU A 123 -10.96 0.55 -0.27
CA LEU A 123 -12.15 0.62 -1.14
C LEU A 123 -12.27 -0.69 -1.92
N THR A 124 -13.47 -1.23 -2.04
CA THR A 124 -13.83 -2.21 -3.08
C THR A 124 -14.23 -1.50 -4.37
N ALA A 125 -14.41 -2.24 -5.46
CA ALA A 125 -14.93 -1.70 -6.72
C ALA A 125 -16.28 -0.96 -6.52
N ASP A 126 -17.20 -1.55 -5.74
CA ASP A 126 -18.52 -0.97 -5.48
C ASP A 126 -18.46 0.31 -4.64
N GLU A 127 -17.50 0.42 -3.73
CA GLU A 127 -17.26 1.63 -2.93
C GLU A 127 -16.54 2.71 -3.76
N ALA A 128 -15.54 2.31 -4.56
CA ALA A 128 -14.84 3.21 -5.46
C ALA A 128 -15.79 3.82 -6.50
N ALA A 129 -16.71 3.04 -7.06
CA ALA A 129 -17.70 3.52 -8.03
C ALA A 129 -18.63 4.62 -7.50
N LYS A 130 -18.77 4.72 -6.18
CA LYS A 130 -19.63 5.72 -5.50
C LYS A 130 -18.80 6.81 -4.80
N HIS A 131 -17.48 6.73 -4.86
CA HIS A 131 -16.61 7.62 -4.11
C HIS A 131 -16.63 9.03 -4.70
N PRO A 132 -16.81 10.10 -3.90
CA PRO A 132 -16.99 11.46 -4.41
C PRO A 132 -15.72 12.04 -5.05
N LEU A 133 -14.54 11.56 -4.63
CA LEU A 133 -13.25 11.99 -5.16
C LEU A 133 -12.29 10.80 -5.27
N LEU A 134 -12.03 10.36 -6.50
CA LEU A 134 -11.00 9.36 -6.80
C LEU A 134 -9.80 10.03 -7.48
N LEU A 135 -8.61 9.76 -6.97
CA LEU A 135 -7.34 10.12 -7.57
C LEU A 135 -6.73 8.91 -8.29
N ASP A 136 -6.56 9.04 -9.60
CA ASP A 136 -5.79 8.12 -10.43
C ASP A 136 -4.32 8.53 -10.37
N VAL A 137 -3.49 7.69 -9.73
CA VAL A 137 -2.06 7.99 -9.54
C VAL A 137 -1.15 7.46 -10.65
N ARG A 138 -1.75 7.01 -11.76
CA ARG A 138 -1.01 6.60 -12.96
C ARG A 138 -0.52 7.81 -13.76
N THR A 139 0.26 7.55 -14.81
CA THR A 139 0.73 8.62 -15.69
C THR A 139 -0.44 9.27 -16.45
N PRO A 140 -0.29 10.51 -16.95
CA PRO A 140 -1.30 11.14 -17.78
C PRO A 140 -1.71 10.31 -19.00
N GLU A 141 -0.79 9.57 -19.63
CA GLU A 141 -1.08 8.70 -20.77
C GLU A 141 -1.95 7.50 -20.39
N GLU A 142 -1.70 6.89 -19.22
CA GLU A 142 -2.53 5.81 -18.68
C GLU A 142 -3.94 6.33 -18.32
N PHE A 143 -4.03 7.54 -17.72
CA PHE A 143 -5.28 8.19 -17.34
C PHE A 143 -6.15 8.62 -18.52
N GLN A 144 -5.52 9.09 -19.60
CA GLN A 144 -6.15 9.45 -20.88
C GLN A 144 -6.40 8.22 -21.78
N GLY A 145 -6.18 7.01 -21.26
CA GLY A 145 -6.43 5.76 -21.97
C GLY A 145 -5.59 5.55 -23.24
N LYS A 146 -4.51 6.33 -23.42
CA LYS A 146 -3.62 6.24 -24.59
C LYS A 146 -2.78 4.98 -24.59
N VAL A 147 -2.47 4.46 -23.40
CA VAL A 147 -1.70 3.24 -23.18
C VAL A 147 -2.40 2.35 -22.17
N HIS A 148 -2.13 1.05 -22.22
CA HIS A 148 -2.56 0.11 -21.20
C HIS A 148 -1.60 -1.08 -21.10
N PRO A 149 -1.47 -1.71 -19.91
CA PRO A 149 -0.70 -2.94 -19.77
C PRO A 149 -1.32 -4.10 -20.56
N PRO A 150 -0.51 -5.06 -21.06
CA PRO A 150 -1.01 -6.21 -21.84
C PRO A 150 -2.04 -7.09 -21.13
N CYS A 151 -2.09 -7.05 -19.79
CA CYS A 151 -3.06 -7.82 -19.01
C CYS A 151 -4.43 -7.14 -18.85
N CYS A 152 -4.64 -5.98 -19.47
CA CYS A 152 -5.88 -5.23 -19.48
C CYS A 152 -6.42 -5.15 -20.92
N PRO A 153 -7.75 -5.21 -21.12
CA PRO A 153 -8.32 -5.29 -22.46
C PRO A 153 -8.17 -3.99 -23.27
N ARG A 154 -7.99 -2.84 -22.60
CA ARG A 154 -7.90 -1.51 -23.22
C ARG A 154 -7.43 -0.46 -22.21
N GLY A 155 -7.11 0.73 -22.71
CA GLY A 155 -6.87 1.93 -21.92
C GLY A 155 -8.16 2.59 -21.42
N GLY A 156 -8.02 3.38 -20.37
CA GLY A 156 -9.06 4.23 -19.81
C GLY A 156 -8.86 4.49 -18.33
N ARG A 157 -9.82 5.16 -17.71
CA ARG A 157 -9.88 5.49 -16.27
C ARG A 157 -11.27 5.23 -15.70
N ILE A 158 -11.39 5.30 -14.37
CA ILE A 158 -12.68 5.32 -13.69
C ILE A 158 -13.38 6.66 -14.00
N PRO A 159 -14.64 6.68 -14.45
CA PRO A 159 -15.34 7.92 -14.81
C PRO A 159 -15.38 8.90 -13.63
N GLY A 160 -15.13 10.18 -13.90
CA GLY A 160 -15.12 11.23 -12.86
C GLY A 160 -13.87 11.28 -11.96
N SER A 161 -12.93 10.35 -12.11
CA SER A 161 -11.64 10.42 -11.41
C SER A 161 -10.79 11.61 -11.87
N LYS A 162 -9.93 12.11 -10.99
CA LYS A 162 -8.92 13.14 -11.29
C LYS A 162 -7.54 12.50 -11.36
N ASN A 163 -6.71 12.94 -12.29
CA ASN A 163 -5.33 12.47 -12.37
C ASN A 163 -4.44 13.22 -11.38
N ALA A 164 -3.69 12.48 -10.57
CA ALA A 164 -2.64 12.99 -9.70
C ALA A 164 -1.44 12.03 -9.81
N PRO A 165 -0.57 12.17 -10.82
CA PRO A 165 0.54 11.24 -11.05
C PRO A 165 1.39 11.04 -9.80
N LEU A 166 1.82 9.80 -9.53
CA LEU A 166 2.44 9.42 -8.26
C LEU A 166 3.59 10.34 -7.83
N GLU A 167 4.33 10.86 -8.80
CA GLU A 167 5.48 11.75 -8.61
C GLU A 167 5.13 12.99 -7.78
N VAL A 168 3.89 13.49 -7.86
CA VAL A 168 3.47 14.66 -7.08
C VAL A 168 3.45 14.39 -5.58
N PHE A 169 3.27 13.14 -5.15
CA PHE A 169 3.24 12.75 -3.74
C PHE A 169 4.62 12.63 -3.10
N LEU A 170 5.70 12.63 -3.91
CA LEU A 170 7.07 12.59 -3.40
C LEU A 170 7.54 13.96 -2.88
N ASP A 171 6.82 15.03 -3.25
CA ASP A 171 6.97 16.36 -2.67
C ASP A 171 5.72 16.71 -1.84
N PRO A 172 5.70 16.43 -0.53
CA PRO A 172 4.53 16.68 0.31
C PRO A 172 4.30 18.17 0.60
N GLN A 173 5.29 19.04 0.38
CA GLN A 173 5.16 20.46 0.71
C GLN A 173 4.14 21.14 -0.20
N GLY A 174 3.06 21.68 0.35
CA GLY A 174 2.00 22.34 -0.44
C GLY A 174 1.16 21.38 -1.29
N LEU A 175 1.23 20.07 -1.03
CA LEU A 175 0.57 19.04 -1.84
C LEU A 175 -0.95 19.16 -1.80
N LEU A 176 -1.52 19.40 -0.62
CA LEU A 176 -2.97 19.50 -0.43
C LEU A 176 -3.57 20.66 -1.24
N GLU A 177 -2.89 21.80 -1.23
CA GLU A 177 -3.26 22.98 -2.00
C GLU A 177 -3.19 22.72 -3.51
N ARG A 178 -2.13 22.06 -3.99
CA ARG A 178 -2.00 21.69 -5.41
C ARG A 178 -3.09 20.73 -5.87
N LEU A 179 -3.54 19.83 -5.00
CA LEU A 179 -4.62 18.88 -5.30
C LEU A 179 -6.01 19.46 -5.06
N GLY A 180 -6.11 20.61 -4.37
CA GLY A 180 -7.39 21.21 -3.97
C GLY A 180 -8.14 20.36 -2.95
N ILE A 181 -7.43 19.81 -1.96
CA ILE A 181 -7.94 18.93 -0.90
C ILE A 181 -7.60 19.56 0.46
N ALA A 182 -8.44 19.39 1.47
CA ALA A 182 -8.15 19.79 2.84
C ALA A 182 -7.96 18.58 3.80
N PRO A 183 -7.28 18.77 4.94
CA PRO A 183 -7.27 17.77 6.01
C PRO A 183 -8.68 17.37 6.44
N GLY A 184 -8.90 16.09 6.69
CA GLY A 184 -10.20 15.51 7.04
C GLY A 184 -11.09 15.13 5.86
N GLU A 185 -10.77 15.54 4.62
CA GLU A 185 -11.52 15.11 3.43
C GLU A 185 -11.34 13.62 3.12
N GLU A 186 -12.39 13.00 2.58
CA GLU A 186 -12.40 11.60 2.14
C GLU A 186 -11.87 11.52 0.71
N VAL A 187 -10.78 10.79 0.49
CA VAL A 187 -10.09 10.68 -0.81
C VAL A 187 -9.81 9.22 -1.13
N GLY A 188 -10.26 8.75 -2.29
CA GLY A 188 -9.90 7.42 -2.78
C GLY A 188 -8.71 7.50 -3.71
N VAL A 189 -7.75 6.58 -3.59
CA VAL A 189 -6.60 6.48 -4.50
C VAL A 189 -6.58 5.14 -5.20
N TYR A 190 -6.20 5.12 -6.48
CA TYR A 190 -6.06 3.89 -7.26
C TYR A 190 -5.00 4.02 -8.35
N CYS A 191 -4.53 2.90 -8.89
CA CYS A 191 -3.66 2.89 -10.06
C CYS A 191 -4.00 1.74 -11.01
N HIS A 192 -3.03 0.88 -11.36
CA HIS A 192 -3.28 -0.32 -12.16
C HIS A 192 -3.73 -1.51 -11.31
N SER A 193 -2.99 -1.83 -10.25
CA SER A 193 -3.23 -3.04 -9.43
C SER A 193 -2.85 -2.85 -7.96
N GLY A 194 -3.07 -1.64 -7.42
CA GLY A 194 -2.70 -1.31 -6.02
C GLY A 194 -1.20 -1.21 -5.75
N ALA A 195 -0.34 -1.41 -6.75
CA ALA A 195 1.11 -1.52 -6.58
C ALA A 195 1.77 -0.23 -6.06
N ARG A 196 1.25 0.91 -6.53
CA ARG A 196 1.80 2.27 -6.30
C ARG A 196 0.87 3.17 -5.49
N SER A 197 -0.43 2.88 -5.44
CA SER A 197 -1.42 3.71 -4.74
C SER A 197 -1.22 3.77 -3.22
N ALA A 198 -0.54 2.77 -2.63
CA ALA A 198 -0.18 2.77 -1.22
C ALA A 198 0.73 3.96 -0.84
N VAL A 199 1.59 4.44 -1.73
CA VAL A 199 2.43 5.62 -1.48
C VAL A 199 1.55 6.85 -1.29
N ALA A 200 0.65 7.12 -2.24
CA ALA A 200 -0.31 8.22 -2.15
C ALA A 200 -1.19 8.12 -0.90
N PHE A 201 -1.61 6.91 -0.54
CA PHE A 201 -2.35 6.66 0.71
C PHE A 201 -1.60 7.11 1.96
N PHE A 202 -0.33 6.71 2.12
CA PHE A 202 0.45 7.09 3.31
C PHE A 202 0.78 8.59 3.34
N VAL A 203 1.11 9.19 2.20
CA VAL A 203 1.38 10.63 2.09
C VAL A 203 0.13 11.45 2.42
N LEU A 204 -1.04 11.08 1.89
CA LEU A 204 -2.28 11.79 2.20
C LEU A 204 -2.65 11.66 3.67
N ARG A 205 -2.51 10.47 4.28
CA ARG A 205 -2.81 10.28 5.70
C ARG A 205 -1.86 11.02 6.62
N SER A 206 -0.57 11.14 6.27
CA SER A 206 0.38 11.94 7.06
C SER A 206 0.04 13.44 7.04
N LEU A 207 -0.65 13.90 6.00
CA LEU A 207 -1.18 15.26 5.85
C LEU A 207 -2.60 15.43 6.44
N GLY A 208 -3.14 14.41 7.12
CA GLY A 208 -4.43 14.47 7.79
C GLY A 208 -5.64 14.20 6.89
N VAL A 209 -5.46 13.78 5.64
CA VAL A 209 -6.55 13.38 4.74
C VAL A 209 -7.03 11.97 5.09
N ARG A 210 -8.34 11.73 4.98
CA ARG A 210 -8.94 10.41 5.18
C ARG A 210 -8.84 9.60 3.89
N ALA A 211 -7.61 9.23 3.54
CA ALA A 211 -7.37 8.46 2.33
C ALA A 211 -7.80 6.99 2.50
N ARG A 212 -8.43 6.45 1.45
CA ARG A 212 -8.78 5.04 1.29
C ARG A 212 -8.16 4.52 -0.02
N ASN A 213 -7.67 3.29 -0.01
CA ASN A 213 -6.95 2.72 -1.15
C ASN A 213 -7.82 1.68 -1.87
N TYR A 214 -8.05 1.87 -3.17
CA TYR A 214 -8.74 0.90 -4.02
C TYR A 214 -7.71 -0.11 -4.58
N LEU A 215 -7.51 -1.22 -3.86
CA LEU A 215 -6.50 -2.24 -4.18
C LEU A 215 -6.70 -2.88 -5.56
N GLY A 216 -7.94 -3.26 -5.90
CA GLY A 216 -8.24 -3.89 -7.18
C GLY A 216 -7.93 -2.99 -8.37
N SER A 217 -8.10 -1.67 -8.20
CA SER A 217 -7.64 -0.65 -9.15
C SER A 217 -8.19 -0.88 -10.57
N MET A 218 -7.56 -0.30 -11.60
CA MET A 218 -8.01 -0.46 -13.00
C MET A 218 -8.03 -1.91 -13.48
N HIS A 219 -7.16 -2.77 -12.95
CA HIS A 219 -7.13 -4.18 -13.32
C HIS A 219 -8.45 -4.88 -12.94
N GLU A 220 -8.86 -4.82 -11.66
CA GLU A 220 -10.15 -5.37 -11.22
C GLU A 220 -11.31 -4.68 -11.95
N TRP A 221 -11.26 -3.34 -12.05
CA TRP A 221 -12.33 -2.56 -12.68
C TRP A 221 -12.63 -3.00 -14.12
N LEU A 222 -11.58 -3.24 -14.91
CA LEU A 222 -11.71 -3.70 -16.29
C LEU A 222 -12.13 -5.18 -16.38
N GLN A 223 -11.67 -6.03 -15.46
CA GLN A 223 -12.10 -7.44 -15.40
C GLN A 223 -13.58 -7.58 -15.04
N GLU A 224 -14.10 -6.69 -14.20
CA GLU A 224 -15.52 -6.64 -13.83
C GLU A 224 -16.40 -5.99 -14.91
N GLY A 225 -15.82 -5.49 -16.01
CA GLY A 225 -16.56 -4.85 -17.09
C GLY A 225 -17.23 -3.54 -16.69
N LEU A 226 -16.72 -2.84 -15.67
CA LEU A 226 -17.30 -1.60 -15.19
C LEU A 226 -17.06 -0.44 -16.18
N PRO A 227 -17.93 0.60 -16.19
CA PRO A 227 -17.81 1.73 -17.11
C PRO A 227 -16.47 2.46 -16.95
N THR A 228 -15.90 2.93 -18.06
CA THR A 228 -14.63 3.68 -18.07
C THR A 228 -14.72 4.84 -19.05
N GLU A 229 -13.88 5.84 -18.88
CA GLU A 229 -13.68 6.90 -19.87
C GLU A 229 -12.33 6.76 -20.61
N PRO A 230 -12.22 7.28 -21.84
CA PRO A 230 -10.93 7.56 -22.47
C PRO A 230 -10.21 8.63 -21.66
#